data_AF-A0A399NWK7-F1
#
_entry.id   AF-A0A399NWK7-F1
#
_cell.length_a   1.000
_cell.length_b   1.000
_cell.length_c   1.000
_cell.angle_alpha   90.00
_cell.angle_beta   90.00
_cell.angle_gamma   90.00
#
_symmetry.space_group_name_H-M   'P 1'
#
loop_
_entity.id
_entity.type
_entity.pdbx_description
1 polymer ?
#
loop_
_entity_poly.entity_id
_entity_poly.type
_entity_poly.pdbx_seq_one_letter_code
_entity_poly.pdbx_strand_id
1 'polypeptide(L)'
;MAVALFAWSPPAASIGLLVAALLETAGVQGGGLAVYLAAAMGLVVYTSPRWFSTLYAITATTLIVLQWSTTEELTTSALPVVLLIGALAAVVGWTLRSSFRRELRLAVDLEDLERIRATELESERQRIADELHDIIAHDVTLVAMHVRVLERVDDPALQAQSVAAIRDSADQALADIRRVLRVVRDDRAAVAGEDLGGDGDTLAETVDAVRRDLEALGARVHIGSLRGMEVSNAIERTIVRLLREAATNVAKHASTRPDVRVDFEPGPADVAVSVASSLPFRNGGSPIPSSGYGIHRMRERVTLLGGELDARVVDGSWVLRARLPRC
;
A
#
# COMPACT_ATOMS: atom_id res chain seq x y z
N MET A 1 2.02 25.09 48.56
CA MET A 1 1.06 24.01 48.89
C MET A 1 -0.05 23.84 47.84
N ALA A 2 -0.62 24.93 47.28
CA ALA A 2 -1.71 24.86 46.30
C ALA A 2 -1.41 24.06 45.01
N VAL A 3 -0.17 24.12 44.51
CA VAL A 3 0.24 23.41 43.28
C VAL A 3 0.23 21.88 43.44
N ALA A 4 0.59 21.36 44.63
CA ALA A 4 0.62 19.92 44.90
C ALA A 4 -0.79 19.31 45.04
N LEU A 5 -1.77 20.06 45.53
CA LEU A 5 -3.17 19.63 45.60
C LEU A 5 -3.81 19.58 44.20
N PHE A 6 -3.41 20.49 43.31
CA PHE A 6 -3.91 20.50 41.92
C PHE A 6 -3.45 19.28 41.12
N ALA A 7 -2.30 18.69 41.48
CA ALA A 7 -1.79 17.46 40.87
C ALA A 7 -2.60 16.22 41.27
N TRP A 8 -3.28 16.22 42.43
CA TRP A 8 -3.96 15.03 42.96
C TRP A 8 -5.48 15.07 42.76
N SER A 9 -6.11 16.23 42.98
CA SER A 9 -7.54 16.42 42.68
C SER A 9 -7.84 17.89 42.34
N PRO A 10 -7.84 18.24 41.05
CA PRO A 10 -8.17 19.58 40.56
C PRO A 10 -9.45 20.19 41.15
N PRO A 11 -10.59 19.46 41.30
CA PRO A 11 -11.79 20.04 41.89
C PRO A 11 -11.63 20.36 43.38
N ALA A 12 -10.94 19.53 44.17
CA ALA A 12 -10.74 19.80 45.59
C ALA A 12 -9.81 21.01 45.82
N ALA A 13 -8.78 21.15 44.99
CA ALA A 13 -7.89 22.30 45.00
C ALA A 13 -8.65 23.61 44.68
N SER A 14 -9.54 23.57 43.68
CA SER A 14 -10.35 24.73 43.31
C SER A 14 -11.37 25.13 44.40
N ILE A 15 -11.96 24.15 45.11
CA ILE A 15 -12.86 24.41 46.24
C ILE A 15 -12.08 25.03 47.40
N GLY A 16 -10.89 24.52 47.72
CA GLY A 16 -10.03 25.11 48.76
C GLY A 16 -9.64 26.56 48.46
N LEU A 17 -9.40 26.88 47.19
CA LEU A 17 -9.11 28.24 46.73
C LEU A 17 -10.31 29.18 46.87
N LEU A 18 -11.52 28.70 46.55
CA LEU A 18 -12.77 29.45 46.75
C LEU A 18 -13.06 29.69 48.23
N VAL A 19 -12.84 28.69 49.10
CA VAL A 19 -13.04 28.81 50.55
C VAL A 19 -12.04 29.79 51.16
N ALA A 20 -10.77 29.74 50.74
CA ALA A 20 -9.75 30.70 51.20
C ALA A 20 -10.10 32.14 50.79
N ALA A 21 -10.55 32.36 49.55
CA ALA A 21 -11.00 33.66 49.10
C ALA A 21 -12.25 34.15 49.87
N LEU A 22 -13.19 33.26 50.17
CA LEU A 22 -14.36 33.61 50.99
C LEU A 22 -13.96 34.02 52.41
N LEU A 23 -13.01 33.33 53.03
CA LEU A 23 -12.50 33.68 54.36
C LEU A 23 -11.74 35.02 54.35
N GLU A 24 -11.00 35.33 53.29
CA GLU A 24 -10.36 36.65 53.09
C GLU A 24 -11.41 37.76 52.93
N THR A 25 -12.51 37.51 52.21
CA THR A 25 -13.60 38.51 52.15
C THR A 25 -14.27 38.74 53.51
N ALA A 26 -14.19 37.78 54.43
CA ALA A 26 -14.75 37.87 55.77
C ALA A 26 -13.76 38.43 56.82
N GLY A 27 -12.45 38.46 56.53
CA GLY A 27 -11.39 38.91 57.43
C GLY A 27 -10.53 39.99 56.77
N VAL A 28 -10.47 41.19 57.36
CA VAL A 28 -9.92 42.41 56.75
C VAL A 28 -8.38 42.39 56.55
N GLN A 29 -7.83 41.52 55.69
CA GLN A 29 -6.47 41.64 55.14
C GLN A 29 -6.35 40.92 53.78
N GLY A 30 -6.05 41.67 52.71
CA GLY A 30 -5.42 41.15 51.49
C GLY A 30 -6.28 41.21 50.22
N GLY A 31 -5.69 41.72 49.13
CA GLY A 31 -6.25 41.72 47.76
C GLY A 31 -5.57 40.74 46.79
N GLY A 32 -4.65 39.90 47.29
CA GLY A 32 -3.83 39.00 46.46
C GLY A 32 -4.61 37.82 45.87
N LEU A 33 -5.65 37.32 46.55
CA LEU A 33 -6.38 36.11 46.12
C LEU A 33 -7.23 36.32 44.86
N ALA A 34 -7.62 37.54 44.52
CA ALA A 34 -8.33 37.85 43.27
C ALA A 34 -7.52 37.43 42.03
N VAL A 35 -6.20 37.69 42.03
CA VAL A 35 -5.29 37.27 40.95
C VAL A 35 -5.13 35.75 40.93
N TYR A 36 -5.08 35.10 42.10
CA TYR A 36 -5.00 33.64 42.19
C TYR A 36 -6.28 32.95 41.70
N LEU A 37 -7.47 33.49 41.99
CA LEU A 37 -8.74 33.01 41.43
C LEU A 37 -8.79 33.15 39.91
N ALA A 38 -8.37 34.30 39.39
CA ALA A 38 -8.28 34.56 37.95
C ALA A 38 -7.29 33.59 37.27
N ALA A 39 -6.10 33.38 37.84
CA ALA A 39 -5.11 32.45 37.30
C ALA A 39 -5.57 30.99 37.36
N ALA A 40 -6.23 30.58 38.45
CA ALA A 40 -6.74 29.22 38.63
C ALA A 40 -7.87 28.85 37.65
N MET A 41 -8.57 29.84 37.08
CA MET A 41 -9.61 29.65 36.08
C MET A 41 -9.14 28.80 34.89
N GLY A 42 -7.96 29.06 34.35
CA GLY A 42 -7.43 28.30 33.21
C GLY A 42 -7.21 26.84 33.53
N LEU A 43 -6.74 26.55 34.75
CA LEU A 43 -6.50 25.19 35.20
C LEU A 43 -7.81 24.45 35.47
N VAL A 44 -8.82 25.13 36.05
CA VAL A 44 -10.18 24.58 36.23
C VAL A 44 -10.87 24.30 34.89
N VAL A 45 -10.73 25.18 33.91
CA VAL A 45 -11.26 24.95 32.55
C VAL A 45 -10.56 23.76 31.87
N TYR A 46 -9.26 23.60 32.09
CA TYR A 46 -8.48 22.50 31.54
C TYR A 46 -8.88 21.15 32.14
N THR A 47 -8.99 21.05 33.47
CA THR A 47 -9.18 19.77 34.16
C THR A 47 -10.64 19.36 34.34
N SER A 48 -11.54 20.31 34.58
CA SER A 48 -12.87 20.01 35.11
C SER A 48 -13.96 19.95 34.02
N PRO A 49 -15.12 19.32 34.30
CA PRO A 49 -16.27 19.34 33.39
C PRO A 49 -16.88 20.74 33.26
N ARG A 50 -17.57 20.99 32.13
CA ARG A 50 -18.07 22.33 31.75
C ARG A 50 -18.95 22.98 32.82
N TRP A 51 -19.83 22.20 33.45
CA TRP A 51 -20.73 22.68 34.51
C TRP A 51 -19.96 23.18 35.75
N PHE A 52 -18.83 22.55 36.07
CA PHE A 52 -18.00 22.92 37.21
C PHE A 52 -17.18 24.17 36.90
N SER A 53 -16.64 24.27 35.69
CA SER A 53 -15.94 25.49 35.24
C SER A 53 -16.87 26.71 35.18
N THR A 54 -18.13 26.54 34.75
CA THR A 54 -19.12 27.63 34.78
C THR A 54 -19.49 28.03 36.20
N LEU A 55 -19.65 27.06 37.10
CA LEU A 55 -19.94 27.35 38.51
C LEU A 55 -18.76 28.09 39.16
N TYR A 56 -17.53 27.64 38.94
CA TYR A 56 -16.32 28.30 39.42
C TYR A 56 -16.20 29.73 38.88
N ALA A 57 -16.47 29.95 37.60
CA ALA A 57 -16.45 31.27 36.97
C ALA A 57 -17.41 32.25 37.66
N ILE A 58 -18.64 31.82 37.91
CA ILE A 58 -19.68 32.62 38.57
C ILE A 58 -19.25 32.95 39.99
N THR A 59 -18.82 31.95 40.77
CA THR A 59 -18.41 32.14 42.16
C THR A 59 -17.17 33.04 42.27
N ALA A 60 -16.15 32.81 41.45
CA ALA A 60 -14.92 33.62 41.44
C ALA A 60 -15.22 35.07 41.06
N THR A 61 -16.03 35.30 40.03
CA THR A 61 -16.44 36.66 39.63
C THR A 61 -17.24 37.34 40.75
N THR A 62 -18.13 36.61 41.41
CA THR A 62 -18.94 37.15 42.52
C THR A 62 -18.06 37.56 43.70
N LEU A 63 -17.07 36.73 44.06
CA LEU A 63 -16.11 37.05 45.12
C LEU A 63 -15.23 38.24 44.77
N ILE A 64 -14.75 38.33 43.52
CA ILE A 64 -13.95 39.47 43.04
C ILE A 64 -14.76 40.78 43.11
N VAL A 65 -16.03 40.76 42.68
CA VAL A 65 -16.91 41.95 42.74
C VAL A 65 -17.24 42.32 44.19
N LEU A 66 -17.49 41.33 45.04
CA LEU A 66 -17.74 41.56 46.46
C LEU A 66 -16.52 42.18 47.15
N GLN A 67 -15.32 41.65 46.91
CA GLN A 67 -14.06 42.19 47.44
C GLN A 67 -13.82 43.63 46.96
N TRP A 68 -14.10 43.93 45.69
CA TRP A 68 -14.04 45.30 45.18
C TRP A 68 -15.02 46.24 45.88
N SER A 69 -16.22 45.77 46.23
CA SER A 69 -17.23 46.60 46.91
C SER A 69 -16.95 46.85 48.40
N THR A 70 -16.19 45.95 49.06
CA THR A 70 -15.92 45.99 50.50
C THR A 70 -14.54 46.51 50.86
N THR A 71 -13.56 46.38 49.97
CA THR A 71 -12.17 46.80 50.20
C THR A 71 -11.78 47.90 49.21
N GLU A 72 -11.33 49.05 49.71
CA GLU A 72 -10.73 50.11 48.86
C GLU A 72 -9.35 49.69 48.27
N GLU A 73 -8.87 48.47 48.55
CA GLU A 73 -7.58 47.94 48.09
C GLU A 73 -7.53 47.75 46.57
N LEU A 74 -8.66 47.41 45.94
CA LEU A 74 -8.75 47.28 44.49
C LEU A 74 -9.07 48.63 43.87
N THR A 75 -8.02 49.35 43.44
CA THR A 75 -8.18 50.53 42.59
C THR A 75 -9.09 50.23 41.40
N THR A 76 -9.91 51.18 40.96
CA THR A 76 -10.81 51.04 39.79
C THR A 76 -10.06 50.57 38.54
N SER A 77 -8.75 50.84 38.45
CA SER A 77 -7.85 50.37 37.40
C SER A 77 -7.44 48.89 37.47
N ALA A 78 -7.51 48.23 38.63
CA ALA A 78 -7.06 46.85 38.81
C ALA A 78 -8.10 45.80 38.38
N LEU A 79 -9.39 46.09 38.55
CA LEU A 79 -10.50 45.22 38.13
C LEU A 79 -10.42 44.73 36.67
N PRO A 80 -10.28 45.61 35.66
CA PRO A 80 -10.24 45.16 34.26
C PRO A 80 -9.02 44.27 33.98
N VAL A 81 -7.90 44.48 34.68
CA VAL A 81 -6.69 43.67 34.54
C VAL A 81 -6.92 42.25 35.11
N VAL A 82 -7.53 42.13 36.28
CA VAL A 82 -7.84 40.83 36.89
C VAL A 82 -8.83 40.03 36.04
N LEU A 83 -9.88 40.68 35.52
CA LEU A 83 -10.83 40.03 34.61
C LEU A 83 -10.17 39.60 33.30
N LEU A 84 -9.28 40.42 32.75
CA LEU A 84 -8.52 40.08 31.55
C LEU A 84 -7.61 38.87 31.77
N ILE A 85 -6.91 38.81 32.91
CA ILE A 85 -6.07 37.65 33.29
C ILE A 85 -6.93 36.39 33.38
N GLY A 86 -8.10 36.46 34.02
CA GLY A 86 -9.03 35.33 34.13
C GLY A 86 -9.57 34.86 32.79
N ALA A 87 -9.92 35.81 31.90
CA ALA A 87 -10.36 35.51 30.54
C ALA A 87 -9.25 34.85 29.72
N LEU A 88 -8.02 35.38 29.77
CA LEU A 88 -6.88 34.81 29.06
C LEU A 88 -6.55 33.41 29.58
N ALA A 89 -6.54 33.22 30.90
CA ALA A 89 -6.34 31.91 31.51
C ALA A 89 -7.42 30.91 31.06
N ALA A 90 -8.69 31.30 31.02
CA ALA A 90 -9.79 30.46 30.53
C ALA A 90 -9.61 30.06 29.06
N VAL A 91 -9.19 31.01 28.20
CA VAL A 91 -8.90 30.73 26.79
C VAL A 91 -7.75 29.72 26.67
N VAL A 92 -6.65 29.92 27.40
CA VAL A 92 -5.50 29.00 27.39
C VAL A 92 -5.91 27.60 27.86
N GLY A 93 -6.67 27.50 28.94
CA GLY A 93 -7.19 26.23 29.46
C GLY A 93 -8.11 25.53 28.45
N TRP A 94 -8.96 26.30 27.76
CA TRP A 94 -9.85 25.78 26.72
C TRP A 94 -9.07 25.28 25.50
N THR A 95 -8.07 26.05 25.03
CA THR A 95 -7.22 25.64 23.90
C THR A 95 -6.45 24.38 24.22
N LEU A 96 -5.79 24.30 25.39
CA LEU A 96 -5.06 23.11 25.82
C LEU A 96 -5.96 21.87 25.92
N ARG A 97 -7.15 22.02 26.50
CA ARG A 97 -8.14 20.93 26.58
C ARG A 97 -8.62 20.50 25.20
N SER A 98 -8.80 21.44 24.29
CA SER A 98 -9.22 21.15 22.92
C SER A 98 -8.13 20.41 22.14
N SER A 99 -6.87 20.81 22.29
CA SER A 99 -5.72 20.17 21.66
C SER A 99 -5.52 18.75 22.19
N PHE A 100 -5.50 18.55 23.51
CA PHE A 100 -5.38 17.22 24.11
C PHE A 100 -6.51 16.27 23.67
N ARG A 101 -7.74 16.77 23.62
CA ARG A 101 -8.88 15.96 23.13
C ARG A 101 -8.76 15.63 21.66
N ARG A 102 -8.19 16.53 20.85
CA ARG A 102 -7.96 16.30 19.42
C ARG A 102 -6.86 15.27 19.21
N GLU A 103 -5.75 15.36 19.95
CA GLU A 103 -4.68 14.38 19.92
C GLU A 103 -5.17 12.99 20.33
N LEU A 104 -5.94 12.89 21.41
CA LEU A 104 -6.50 11.61 21.86
C LEU A 104 -7.45 11.01 20.81
N ARG A 105 -8.27 11.84 20.16
CA ARG A 105 -9.14 11.38 19.06
C ARG A 105 -8.34 10.88 17.88
N LEU A 106 -7.32 11.64 17.45
CA LEU A 106 -6.45 11.23 16.34
C LEU A 106 -5.71 9.93 16.67
N ALA A 107 -5.28 9.73 17.92
CA ALA A 107 -4.65 8.48 18.34
C ALA A 107 -5.60 7.29 18.24
N VAL A 108 -6.86 7.45 18.68
CA VAL A 108 -7.90 6.41 18.56
C VAL A 108 -8.25 6.14 17.09
N ASP A 109 -8.44 7.19 16.29
CA ASP A 109 -8.77 7.07 14.87
C ASP A 109 -7.65 6.33 14.10
N LEU A 110 -6.39 6.59 14.45
CA LEU A 110 -5.25 5.87 13.86
C LEU A 110 -5.25 4.39 14.25
N GLU A 111 -5.49 4.07 15.52
CA GLU A 111 -5.56 2.68 15.99
C GLU A 111 -6.71 1.91 15.30
N ASP A 112 -7.87 2.56 15.12
CA ASP A 112 -9.00 1.97 14.42
C ASP A 112 -8.72 1.75 12.93
N LEU A 113 -8.04 2.69 12.26
CA LEU A 113 -7.59 2.51 10.87
C LEU A 113 -6.58 1.36 10.73
N GLU A 114 -5.65 1.22 11.67
CA GLU A 114 -4.71 0.11 11.69
C GLU A 114 -5.42 -1.24 11.87
N ARG A 115 -6.42 -1.30 12.76
CA ARG A 115 -7.25 -2.50 12.95
C ARG A 115 -8.04 -2.85 11.70
N ILE A 116 -8.69 -1.88 11.05
CA ILE A 116 -9.45 -2.10 9.81
C ILE A 116 -8.51 -2.68 8.74
N ARG A 117 -7.35 -2.06 8.51
CA ARG A 117 -6.36 -2.56 7.54
C ARG A 117 -5.89 -3.98 7.86
N ALA A 118 -5.65 -4.29 9.13
CA ALA A 118 -5.26 -5.65 9.53
C ALA A 118 -6.37 -6.66 9.21
N THR A 119 -7.63 -6.32 9.49
CA THR A 119 -8.77 -7.20 9.18
C THR A 119 -9.00 -7.37 7.68
N GLU A 120 -8.79 -6.31 6.89
CA GLU A 120 -8.89 -6.36 5.43
C GLU A 120 -7.82 -7.29 4.85
N LEU A 121 -6.57 -7.17 5.31
CA LEU A 121 -5.47 -8.06 4.90
C LEU A 121 -5.72 -9.53 5.27
N GLU A 122 -6.28 -9.79 6.46
CA GLU A 122 -6.66 -11.14 6.88
C GLU A 122 -7.75 -11.71 5.96
N SER A 123 -8.79 -10.91 5.67
CA SER A 123 -9.89 -11.31 4.79
C SER A 123 -9.43 -11.59 3.36
N GLU A 124 -8.49 -10.79 2.86
CA GLU A 124 -7.91 -10.97 1.54
C GLU A 124 -7.07 -12.24 1.47
N ARG A 125 -6.26 -12.53 2.51
CA ARG A 125 -5.51 -13.79 2.62
C ARG A 125 -6.44 -15.00 2.62
N GLN A 126 -7.54 -14.92 3.36
CA GLN A 126 -8.53 -16.01 3.42
C GLN A 126 -9.17 -16.22 2.05
N ARG A 127 -9.59 -15.14 1.38
CA ARG A 127 -10.15 -15.20 0.02
C ARG A 127 -9.18 -15.85 -0.97
N ILE A 128 -7.91 -15.46 -0.95
CA ILE A 128 -6.86 -16.06 -1.79
C ILE A 128 -6.69 -17.56 -1.48
N ALA A 129 -6.75 -17.95 -0.20
CA ALA A 129 -6.66 -19.36 0.19
C ALA A 129 -7.84 -20.19 -0.32
N ASP A 130 -9.06 -19.63 -0.26
CA ASP A 130 -10.26 -20.29 -0.76
C ASP A 130 -10.22 -20.42 -2.29
N GLU A 131 -9.82 -19.37 -3.01
CA GLU A 131 -9.66 -19.41 -4.47
C GLU A 131 -8.58 -20.42 -4.91
N LEU A 132 -7.48 -20.51 -4.15
CA LEU A 132 -6.48 -21.56 -4.33
C LEU A 132 -7.04 -22.97 -4.10
N HIS A 133 -7.84 -23.14 -3.05
CA HIS A 133 -8.43 -24.42 -2.72
C HIS A 133 -9.37 -24.89 -3.82
N ASP A 134 -10.20 -24.00 -4.37
CA ASP A 134 -11.14 -24.31 -5.44
C ASP A 134 -10.43 -24.72 -6.74
N ILE A 135 -9.36 -24.00 -7.13
CA ILE A 135 -8.56 -24.34 -8.31
C ILE A 135 -7.93 -25.72 -8.14
N ILE A 136 -7.27 -25.96 -6.99
CA ILE A 136 -6.61 -27.25 -6.71
C ILE A 136 -7.63 -28.38 -6.69
N ALA A 137 -8.78 -28.18 -6.03
CA ALA A 137 -9.82 -29.19 -5.93
C ALA A 137 -10.39 -29.56 -7.31
N HIS A 138 -10.60 -28.56 -8.18
CA HIS A 138 -11.08 -28.78 -9.53
C HIS A 138 -10.11 -29.61 -10.37
N ASP A 139 -8.83 -29.22 -10.39
CA ASP A 139 -7.81 -29.89 -11.20
C ASP A 139 -7.52 -31.31 -10.72
N VAL A 140 -7.45 -31.51 -9.39
CA VAL A 140 -7.29 -32.87 -8.80
C VAL A 140 -8.48 -33.76 -9.15
N THR A 141 -9.69 -33.20 -9.17
CA THR A 141 -10.90 -33.96 -9.55
C THR A 141 -10.88 -34.36 -11.02
N LEU A 142 -10.44 -33.48 -11.92
CA LEU A 142 -10.26 -33.78 -13.35
C LEU A 142 -9.22 -34.87 -13.57
N VAL A 143 -8.07 -34.79 -12.90
CA VAL A 143 -7.03 -35.82 -12.95
C VAL A 143 -7.56 -37.16 -12.45
N ALA A 144 -8.23 -37.18 -11.29
CA ALA A 144 -8.82 -38.39 -10.73
C ALA A 144 -9.88 -39.00 -11.67
N MET A 145 -10.67 -38.18 -12.36
CA MET A 145 -11.64 -38.65 -13.35
C MET A 145 -10.95 -39.33 -14.54
N HIS A 146 -9.93 -38.71 -15.14
CA HIS A 146 -9.21 -39.28 -16.28
C HIS A 146 -8.45 -40.55 -15.92
N VAL A 147 -7.90 -40.65 -14.70
CA VAL A 147 -7.30 -41.89 -14.19
C VAL A 147 -8.33 -43.02 -14.13
N ARG A 148 -9.55 -42.75 -13.66
CA ARG A 148 -10.63 -43.77 -13.61
C ARG A 148 -11.11 -44.20 -15.00
N VAL A 149 -10.98 -43.34 -16.01
CA VAL A 149 -11.24 -43.68 -17.43
C VAL A 149 -10.14 -44.60 -17.96
N LEU A 150 -8.87 -44.31 -17.66
CA LEU A 150 -7.73 -45.16 -18.00
C LEU A 150 -7.82 -46.57 -17.39
N GLU A 151 -8.36 -46.71 -16.18
CA GLU A 151 -8.58 -48.02 -15.53
C GLU A 151 -9.68 -48.87 -16.19
N ARG A 152 -10.56 -48.27 -17.02
CA ARG A 152 -11.77 -48.92 -17.56
C ARG A 152 -11.75 -49.10 -19.08
N VAL A 153 -10.82 -48.48 -19.79
CA VAL A 153 -10.80 -48.44 -21.25
C VAL A 153 -9.52 -49.09 -21.79
N ASP A 154 -9.68 -50.15 -22.58
CA ASP A 154 -8.59 -50.87 -23.26
C ASP A 154 -8.25 -50.33 -24.66
N ASP A 155 -8.94 -49.27 -25.11
CA ASP A 155 -8.67 -48.63 -26.40
C ASP A 155 -7.40 -47.74 -26.32
N PRO A 156 -6.34 -48.05 -27.10
CA PRO A 156 -5.09 -47.29 -27.09
C PRO A 156 -5.24 -45.80 -27.42
N ALA A 157 -6.21 -45.43 -28.27
CA ALA A 157 -6.42 -44.05 -28.66
C ALA A 157 -7.03 -43.22 -27.52
N LEU A 158 -7.98 -43.80 -26.79
CA LEU A 158 -8.63 -43.18 -25.62
C LEU A 158 -7.69 -43.12 -24.42
N GLN A 159 -6.79 -44.10 -24.25
CA GLN A 159 -5.72 -44.03 -23.25
C GLN A 159 -4.75 -42.89 -23.53
N ALA A 160 -4.27 -42.76 -24.78
CA ALA A 160 -3.38 -41.67 -25.17
C ALA A 160 -4.03 -40.29 -24.96
N GLN A 161 -5.33 -40.16 -25.25
CA GLN A 161 -6.09 -38.93 -25.06
C GLN A 161 -6.27 -38.59 -23.57
N SER A 162 -6.53 -39.59 -22.72
CA SER A 162 -6.65 -39.40 -21.27
C SER A 162 -5.31 -39.04 -20.61
N VAL A 163 -4.20 -39.63 -21.05
CA VAL A 163 -2.85 -39.28 -20.60
C VAL A 163 -2.49 -37.84 -21.00
N ALA A 164 -2.85 -37.41 -22.21
CA ALA A 164 -2.66 -36.03 -22.66
C ALA A 164 -3.48 -35.05 -21.79
N ALA A 165 -4.75 -35.36 -21.51
CA ALA A 165 -5.61 -34.53 -20.66
C ALA A 165 -5.09 -34.40 -19.21
N ILE A 166 -4.56 -35.49 -18.63
CA ILE A 166 -3.93 -35.45 -17.29
C ILE A 166 -2.70 -34.53 -17.30
N ARG A 167 -1.86 -34.62 -18.35
CA ARG A 167 -0.66 -33.78 -18.48
C ARG A 167 -1.03 -32.31 -18.60
N ASP A 168 -2.01 -32.00 -19.45
CA ASP A 168 -2.48 -30.63 -19.65
C ASP A 168 -3.08 -30.04 -18.37
N SER A 169 -3.91 -30.80 -17.64
CA SER A 169 -4.44 -30.36 -16.33
C SER A 169 -3.35 -30.17 -15.28
N ALA A 170 -2.33 -31.04 -15.23
CA ALA A 170 -1.22 -30.90 -14.28
C ALA A 170 -0.34 -29.67 -14.59
N ASP A 171 -0.05 -29.41 -15.87
CA ASP A 171 0.70 -28.24 -16.31
C ASP A 171 -0.09 -26.94 -16.05
N GLN A 172 -1.41 -26.97 -16.26
CA GLN A 172 -2.32 -25.87 -15.97
C GLN A 172 -2.38 -25.55 -14.46
N ALA A 173 -2.55 -26.56 -13.61
CA ALA A 173 -2.56 -26.41 -12.14
C ALA A 173 -1.25 -25.79 -11.62
N LEU A 174 -0.10 -26.25 -12.13
CA LEU A 174 1.21 -25.69 -11.79
C LEU A 174 1.36 -24.24 -12.25
N ALA A 175 0.80 -23.88 -13.42
CA ALA A 175 0.82 -22.52 -13.92
C ALA A 175 -0.06 -21.59 -13.05
N ASP A 176 -1.22 -22.05 -12.61
CA ASP A 176 -2.14 -21.27 -11.78
C ASP A 176 -1.62 -21.11 -10.34
N ILE A 177 -1.01 -22.15 -9.74
CA ILE A 177 -0.30 -22.03 -8.44
C ILE A 177 0.85 -21.01 -8.54
N ARG A 178 1.67 -21.07 -9.60
CA ARG A 178 2.76 -20.09 -9.82
C ARG A 178 2.23 -18.67 -10.01
N ARG A 179 1.03 -18.51 -10.58
CA ARG A 179 0.38 -17.21 -10.77
C ARG A 179 -0.01 -16.60 -9.43
N VAL A 180 -0.68 -17.35 -8.57
CA VAL A 180 -1.09 -16.85 -7.25
C VAL A 180 0.14 -16.54 -6.38
N LEU A 181 1.16 -17.39 -6.40
CA LEU A 181 2.43 -17.11 -5.70
C LEU A 181 3.14 -15.85 -6.19
N ARG A 182 2.99 -15.49 -7.47
CA ARG A 182 3.56 -14.27 -8.03
C ARG A 182 2.78 -13.03 -7.57
N VAL A 183 1.44 -13.09 -7.55
CA VAL A 183 0.60 -11.99 -7.02
C VAL A 183 0.90 -11.74 -5.54
N VAL A 184 0.98 -12.80 -4.73
CA VAL A 184 1.32 -12.72 -3.30
C VAL A 184 2.75 -12.21 -3.06
N ARG A 185 3.66 -12.37 -4.03
CA ARG A 185 5.04 -11.84 -3.97
C ARG A 185 5.17 -10.41 -4.47
N ASP A 186 4.47 -10.05 -5.54
CA ASP A 186 4.46 -8.69 -6.08
C ASP A 186 3.82 -7.71 -5.08
N ASP A 187 2.76 -8.12 -4.35
CA ASP A 187 2.17 -7.29 -3.27
C ASP A 187 3.12 -7.06 -2.08
N ARG A 188 4.02 -8.02 -1.79
CA ARG A 188 5.06 -7.83 -0.77
C ARG A 188 6.20 -6.93 -1.26
N ALA A 189 6.55 -7.03 -2.54
CA ALA A 189 7.59 -6.22 -3.18
C ALA A 189 7.13 -4.78 -3.53
N ALA A 190 5.83 -4.51 -3.51
CA ALA A 190 5.30 -3.14 -3.63
C ALA A 190 5.34 -2.36 -2.30
N VAL A 191 5.33 -3.06 -1.16
CA VAL A 191 5.26 -2.47 0.19
C VAL A 191 6.64 -2.31 0.84
N ALA A 192 7.57 -3.22 0.55
CA ALA A 192 8.98 -3.01 0.78
C ALA A 192 9.59 -2.65 -0.57
N GLY A 193 10.28 -1.52 -0.72
CA GLY A 193 11.14 -1.24 -1.89
C GLY A 193 12.32 -2.22 -2.04
N GLU A 194 12.17 -3.44 -1.53
CA GLU A 194 13.06 -4.58 -1.64
C GLU A 194 12.86 -5.22 -3.01
N ASP A 195 13.56 -4.58 -3.94
CA ASP A 195 13.85 -4.98 -5.30
C ASP A 195 14.71 -6.25 -5.30
N LEU A 196 14.16 -7.45 -5.00
CA LEU A 196 14.90 -8.70 -5.15
C LEU A 196 14.02 -9.89 -5.59
N GLY A 197 14.26 -10.38 -6.81
CA GLY A 197 13.70 -11.64 -7.28
C GLY A 197 13.78 -11.87 -8.80
N GLY A 198 14.98 -11.89 -9.36
CA GLY A 198 15.24 -12.38 -10.73
C GLY A 198 16.52 -11.77 -11.29
N ASP A 199 17.61 -12.52 -11.17
CA ASP A 199 18.98 -12.34 -11.69
C ASP A 199 19.40 -10.93 -12.09
N GLY A 200 20.47 -10.44 -11.47
CA GLY A 200 21.32 -9.38 -11.99
C GLY A 200 22.09 -9.79 -13.25
N ASP A 201 21.48 -10.60 -14.13
CA ASP A 201 21.99 -10.89 -15.45
C ASP A 201 21.93 -9.59 -16.24
N THR A 202 23.08 -9.19 -16.76
CA THR A 202 23.16 -8.11 -17.73
C THR A 202 22.34 -8.44 -18.97
N LEU A 203 21.90 -7.43 -19.71
CA LEU A 203 21.21 -7.61 -20.99
C LEU A 203 21.98 -8.57 -21.92
N ALA A 204 23.31 -8.49 -21.92
CA ALA A 204 24.18 -9.36 -22.71
C ALA A 204 24.05 -10.85 -22.30
N GLU A 205 24.11 -11.15 -21.00
CA GLU A 205 23.99 -12.52 -20.49
C GLU A 205 22.61 -13.11 -20.79
N THR A 206 21.55 -12.30 -20.64
CA THR A 206 20.19 -12.74 -20.97
C THR A 206 20.03 -13.05 -22.45
N VAL A 207 20.58 -12.20 -23.33
CA VAL A 207 20.54 -12.41 -24.78
C VAL A 207 21.25 -13.72 -25.16
N ASP A 208 22.41 -14.00 -24.56
CA ASP A 208 23.14 -15.25 -24.77
C ASP A 208 22.42 -16.48 -24.19
N ALA A 209 21.71 -16.35 -23.07
CA ALA A 209 20.88 -17.41 -22.52
C ALA A 209 19.70 -17.72 -23.44
N VAL A 210 18.94 -16.69 -23.83
CA VAL A 210 17.78 -16.83 -24.73
C VAL A 210 18.19 -17.46 -26.06
N ARG A 211 19.34 -17.07 -26.63
CA ARG A 211 19.89 -17.68 -27.83
C ARG A 211 20.09 -19.18 -27.65
N ARG A 212 20.82 -19.59 -26.60
CA ARG A 212 21.12 -21.00 -26.32
C ARG A 212 19.86 -21.82 -26.11
N ASP A 213 18.89 -21.30 -25.36
CA ASP A 213 17.64 -22.00 -25.07
C ASP A 213 16.80 -22.23 -26.33
N LEU A 214 16.69 -21.22 -27.19
CA LEU A 214 15.95 -21.33 -28.45
C LEU A 214 16.68 -22.22 -29.48
N GLU A 215 18.01 -22.14 -29.58
CA GLU A 215 18.82 -23.01 -30.43
C GLU A 215 18.73 -24.48 -29.99
N ALA A 216 18.69 -24.75 -28.66
CA ALA A 216 18.48 -26.09 -28.12
C ALA A 216 17.10 -26.68 -28.50
N LEU A 217 16.10 -25.82 -28.76
CA LEU A 217 14.79 -26.19 -29.28
C LEU A 217 14.76 -26.33 -30.82
N GLY A 218 15.90 -26.15 -31.49
CA GLY A 218 16.03 -26.27 -32.95
C GLY A 218 15.65 -25.01 -33.73
N ALA A 219 15.52 -23.86 -33.06
CA ALA A 219 15.30 -22.57 -33.72
C ALA A 219 16.60 -22.06 -34.37
N ARG A 220 16.46 -21.32 -35.48
CA ARG A 220 17.54 -20.47 -36.00
C ARG A 220 17.38 -19.09 -35.39
N VAL A 221 18.37 -18.63 -34.62
CA VAL A 221 18.29 -17.37 -33.87
C VAL A 221 19.26 -16.35 -34.47
N HIS A 222 18.73 -15.19 -34.83
CA HIS A 222 19.50 -14.03 -35.28
C HIS A 222 19.35 -12.91 -34.26
N ILE A 223 20.46 -12.46 -33.69
CA ILE A 223 20.49 -11.37 -32.70
C ILE A 223 21.25 -10.18 -33.29
N GLY A 224 20.62 -9.02 -33.27
CA GLY A 224 21.17 -7.73 -33.64
C GLY A 224 22.20 -7.21 -32.64
N SER A 225 22.89 -6.13 -32.99
CA SER A 225 23.96 -5.57 -32.15
C SER A 225 23.40 -4.89 -30.90
N LEU A 226 23.96 -5.21 -29.73
CA LEU A 226 23.70 -4.48 -28.48
C LEU A 226 24.49 -3.15 -28.37
N ARG A 227 25.27 -2.78 -29.39
CA ARG A 227 26.06 -1.53 -29.35
C ARG A 227 25.13 -0.32 -29.20
N GLY A 228 25.46 0.55 -28.25
CA GLY A 228 24.65 1.72 -27.95
C GLY A 228 23.42 1.44 -27.08
N MET A 229 23.25 0.24 -26.52
CA MET A 229 22.19 -0.04 -25.55
C MET A 229 22.55 0.40 -24.11
N GLU A 230 23.10 1.60 -23.97
CA GLU A 230 23.30 2.25 -22.66
C GLU A 230 21.96 2.87 -22.24
N VAL A 231 21.32 2.25 -21.25
CA VAL A 231 19.98 2.62 -20.75
C VAL A 231 19.95 2.59 -19.23
N SER A 232 18.93 3.20 -18.61
CA SER A 232 18.74 3.08 -17.17
C SER A 232 18.49 1.62 -16.76
N ASN A 233 18.85 1.28 -15.51
CA ASN A 233 18.69 -0.07 -14.98
C ASN A 233 17.21 -0.54 -15.00
N ALA A 234 16.26 0.39 -14.86
CA ALA A 234 14.83 0.08 -14.97
C ALA A 234 14.42 -0.35 -16.40
N ILE A 235 15.00 0.29 -17.42
CA ILE A 235 14.76 -0.04 -18.83
C ILE A 235 15.44 -1.36 -19.18
N GLU A 236 16.69 -1.56 -18.77
CA GLU A 236 17.44 -2.80 -19.01
C GLU A 236 16.68 -4.02 -18.49
N ARG A 237 16.18 -3.95 -17.25
CA ARG A 237 15.38 -5.03 -16.64
C ARG A 237 14.07 -5.27 -17.36
N THR A 238 13.44 -4.23 -17.90
CA THR A 238 12.22 -4.37 -18.72
C THR A 238 12.52 -5.08 -20.04
N ILE A 239 13.66 -4.77 -20.67
CA ILE A 239 14.10 -5.44 -21.90
C ILE A 239 14.44 -6.92 -21.63
N VAL A 240 15.18 -7.22 -20.55
CA VAL A 240 15.49 -8.60 -20.13
C VAL A 240 14.21 -9.44 -19.98
N ARG A 241 13.20 -8.88 -19.29
CA ARG A 241 11.89 -9.55 -19.12
C ARG A 241 11.16 -9.73 -20.45
N LEU A 242 11.18 -8.72 -21.32
CA LEU A 242 10.58 -8.80 -22.65
C LEU A 242 11.18 -9.94 -23.46
N LEU A 243 12.50 -10.09 -23.45
CA LEU A 243 13.21 -11.16 -24.17
C LEU A 243 12.82 -12.55 -23.63
N ARG A 244 12.77 -12.72 -22.31
CA ARG A 244 12.40 -13.99 -21.67
C ARG A 244 10.94 -14.39 -21.96
N GLU A 245 10.01 -13.44 -21.88
CA GLU A 245 8.60 -13.69 -22.19
C GLU A 245 8.40 -13.98 -23.68
N ALA A 246 9.11 -13.26 -24.56
CA ALA A 246 9.09 -13.51 -25.99
C ALA A 246 9.65 -14.90 -26.34
N ALA A 247 10.78 -15.30 -25.74
CA ALA A 247 11.36 -16.63 -25.92
C ALA A 247 10.39 -17.73 -25.44
N THR A 248 9.70 -17.51 -24.33
CA THR A 248 8.67 -18.41 -23.81
C THR A 248 7.49 -18.52 -24.79
N ASN A 249 7.04 -17.41 -25.36
CA ASN A 249 5.97 -17.41 -26.36
C ASN A 249 6.38 -18.15 -27.64
N VAL A 250 7.62 -17.96 -28.09
CA VAL A 250 8.17 -18.73 -29.21
C VAL A 250 8.21 -20.22 -28.88
N ALA A 251 8.75 -20.61 -27.73
CA ALA A 251 8.81 -22.02 -27.31
C ALA A 251 7.43 -22.69 -27.22
N LYS A 252 6.40 -21.93 -26.79
CA LYS A 252 5.03 -22.44 -26.67
C LYS A 252 4.29 -22.55 -28.00
N HIS A 253 4.55 -21.64 -28.93
CA HIS A 253 3.65 -21.43 -30.08
C HIS A 253 4.31 -21.63 -31.44
N ALA A 254 5.64 -21.68 -31.51
CA ALA A 254 6.36 -21.83 -32.76
C ALA A 254 6.34 -23.28 -33.28
N SER A 255 6.61 -23.42 -34.58
CA SER A 255 6.69 -24.72 -35.27
C SER A 255 8.00 -25.46 -34.92
N THR A 256 8.28 -26.59 -35.57
CA THR A 256 9.42 -27.47 -35.24
C THR A 256 10.81 -26.85 -35.47
N ARG A 257 10.95 -25.78 -36.26
CA ARG A 257 12.23 -25.06 -36.50
C ARG A 257 11.98 -23.58 -36.86
N PRO A 258 11.62 -22.72 -35.90
CA PRO A 258 11.32 -21.34 -36.19
C PRO A 258 12.58 -20.54 -36.49
N ASP A 259 12.44 -19.54 -37.36
CA ASP A 259 13.42 -18.48 -37.55
C ASP A 259 13.04 -17.32 -36.63
N VAL A 260 13.92 -17.03 -35.65
CA VAL A 260 13.72 -16.01 -34.62
C VAL A 260 14.72 -14.89 -34.83
N ARG A 261 14.23 -13.66 -34.97
CA ARG A 261 15.07 -12.46 -35.07
C ARG A 261 14.81 -11.54 -33.88
N VAL A 262 15.88 -11.13 -33.21
CA VAL A 262 15.86 -10.16 -32.11
C VAL A 262 16.70 -8.97 -32.53
N ASP A 263 16.09 -7.82 -32.73
CA ASP A 263 16.76 -6.59 -33.15
C ASP A 263 16.70 -5.53 -32.04
N PHE A 264 17.79 -4.77 -31.92
CA PHE A 264 17.96 -3.66 -31.00
C PHE A 264 18.33 -2.41 -31.80
N GLU A 265 17.53 -1.36 -31.67
CA GLU A 265 17.68 -0.10 -32.39
C GLU A 265 17.81 1.05 -31.37
N PRO A 266 19.05 1.51 -31.08
CA PRO A 266 19.25 2.65 -30.20
C PRO A 266 18.99 3.97 -30.94
N GLY A 267 18.04 4.77 -30.45
CA GLY A 267 17.72 6.12 -30.92
C GLY A 267 18.17 7.20 -29.93
N PRO A 268 18.27 8.49 -30.31
CA PRO A 268 18.80 9.54 -29.44
C PRO A 268 17.97 9.79 -28.17
N ALA A 269 16.65 9.50 -28.19
CA ALA A 269 15.74 9.70 -27.06
C ALA A 269 15.10 8.39 -26.56
N ASP A 270 15.06 7.36 -27.40
CA ASP A 270 14.41 6.09 -27.14
C ASP A 270 15.28 4.90 -27.59
N VAL A 271 14.94 3.71 -27.11
CA VAL A 271 15.47 2.44 -27.62
C VAL A 271 14.30 1.59 -28.08
N ALA A 272 14.45 0.96 -29.25
CA ALA A 272 13.48 0.00 -29.74
C ALA A 272 14.06 -1.42 -29.69
N VAL A 273 13.24 -2.37 -29.25
CA VAL A 273 13.55 -3.80 -29.21
C VAL A 273 12.45 -4.53 -29.96
N SER A 274 12.81 -5.36 -30.92
CA SER A 274 11.84 -6.20 -31.62
C SER A 274 12.22 -7.66 -31.67
N VAL A 275 11.24 -8.53 -31.42
CA VAL A 275 11.36 -9.98 -31.55
C VAL A 275 10.38 -10.45 -32.61
N ALA A 276 10.87 -11.11 -33.64
CA ALA A 276 10.08 -11.69 -34.71
C ALA A 276 10.31 -13.21 -34.77
N SER A 277 9.25 -14.00 -34.98
CA SER A 277 9.33 -15.45 -35.16
C SER A 277 8.42 -15.93 -36.28
N SER A 278 8.94 -16.78 -37.18
CA SER A 278 8.17 -17.36 -38.28
C SER A 278 7.06 -18.32 -37.81
N LEU A 279 5.86 -18.21 -38.39
CA LEU A 279 4.73 -19.16 -38.26
C LEU A 279 4.98 -20.42 -39.13
N PRO A 280 4.20 -21.53 -39.01
CA PRO A 280 2.83 -21.63 -38.49
C PRO A 280 2.74 -21.62 -36.96
N PHE A 281 1.89 -20.74 -36.40
CA PHE A 281 1.10 -21.11 -35.21
C PHE A 281 0.18 -22.26 -35.65
N ARG A 282 -0.05 -23.25 -34.80
CA ARG A 282 -1.00 -24.35 -35.09
C ARG A 282 -2.37 -23.78 -35.46
N ASN A 283 -2.69 -23.72 -36.75
CA ASN A 283 -4.06 -23.60 -37.23
C ASN A 283 -4.70 -24.98 -37.04
N GLY A 284 -5.61 -25.12 -36.07
CA GLY A 284 -6.56 -26.24 -36.04
C GLY A 284 -6.58 -27.15 -34.81
N GLY A 285 -6.40 -26.65 -33.58
CA GLY A 285 -6.65 -27.46 -32.38
C GLY A 285 -7.23 -26.64 -31.24
N SER A 286 -8.57 -26.63 -31.15
CA SER A 286 -9.45 -26.10 -30.09
C SER A 286 -9.20 -24.66 -29.59
N PRO A 287 -10.23 -23.84 -29.32
CA PRO A 287 -10.06 -22.50 -28.76
C PRO A 287 -9.70 -22.64 -27.26
N ILE A 288 -8.48 -23.04 -26.96
CA ILE A 288 -7.90 -22.82 -25.64
C ILE A 288 -7.72 -21.30 -25.54
N PRO A 289 -8.32 -20.60 -24.57
CA PRO A 289 -8.11 -19.16 -24.41
C PRO A 289 -6.62 -18.94 -24.08
N SER A 290 -5.81 -18.59 -25.08
CA SER A 290 -4.47 -18.06 -24.82
C SER A 290 -4.72 -16.73 -24.13
N SER A 291 -4.50 -16.69 -22.82
CA SER A 291 -5.10 -15.69 -21.95
C SER A 291 -4.61 -14.25 -22.16
N GLY A 292 -3.70 -13.99 -23.11
CA GLY A 292 -3.23 -12.65 -23.50
C GLY A 292 -2.50 -11.87 -22.40
N TYR A 293 -2.49 -12.40 -21.16
CA TYR A 293 -2.05 -11.70 -19.96
C TYR A 293 -0.54 -11.43 -19.93
N GLY A 294 0.28 -12.28 -20.54
CA GLY A 294 1.73 -12.07 -20.62
C GLY A 294 2.08 -10.78 -21.38
N ILE A 295 1.50 -10.62 -22.56
CA ILE A 295 1.66 -9.41 -23.40
C ILE A 295 0.95 -8.21 -22.75
N HIS A 296 -0.21 -8.41 -22.11
CA HIS A 296 -0.91 -7.35 -21.40
C HIS A 296 -0.09 -6.75 -20.25
N ARG A 297 0.48 -7.59 -19.37
CA ARG A 297 1.34 -7.13 -18.26
C ARG A 297 2.64 -6.49 -18.74
N MET A 298 3.23 -7.02 -19.82
CA MET A 298 4.37 -6.36 -20.44
C MET A 298 4.00 -4.97 -20.97
N ARG A 299 2.82 -4.83 -21.57
CA ARG A 299 2.32 -3.53 -22.05
C ARG A 299 2.16 -2.55 -20.91
N GLU A 300 1.49 -2.93 -19.82
CA GLU A 300 1.34 -2.09 -18.63
C GLU A 300 2.70 -1.60 -18.12
N ARG A 301 3.68 -2.51 -18.02
CA ARG A 301 5.01 -2.17 -17.50
C ARG A 301 5.80 -1.25 -18.43
N VAL A 302 5.70 -1.47 -19.75
CA VAL A 302 6.31 -0.60 -20.75
C VAL A 302 5.66 0.80 -20.71
N THR A 303 4.33 0.87 -20.59
CA THR A 303 3.60 2.14 -20.43
C THR A 303 3.96 2.87 -19.15
N LEU A 304 4.19 2.17 -18.03
CA LEU A 304 4.65 2.78 -16.77
C LEU A 304 6.00 3.49 -16.90
N LEU A 305 6.85 3.00 -17.80
CA LEU A 305 8.13 3.64 -18.13
C LEU A 305 8.01 4.69 -19.25
N GLY A 306 6.80 5.06 -19.67
CA GLY A 306 6.58 6.01 -20.76
C GLY A 306 6.88 5.45 -22.15
N GLY A 307 6.97 4.12 -22.28
CA GLY A 307 7.17 3.44 -23.55
C GLY A 307 5.90 2.91 -24.19
N GLU A 308 6.05 2.27 -25.35
CA GLU A 308 4.97 1.65 -26.12
C GLU A 308 5.31 0.19 -26.47
N LEU A 309 4.31 -0.70 -26.39
CA LEU A 309 4.45 -2.12 -26.76
C LEU A 309 3.36 -2.55 -27.75
N ASP A 310 3.77 -3.00 -28.92
CA ASP A 310 2.92 -3.59 -29.95
C ASP A 310 3.25 -5.08 -30.14
N ALA A 311 2.20 -5.91 -30.28
CA ALA A 311 2.35 -7.34 -30.51
C ALA A 311 1.31 -7.79 -31.53
N ARG A 312 1.77 -8.26 -32.69
CA ARG A 312 0.90 -8.56 -33.83
C ARG A 312 1.45 -9.69 -34.68
N VAL A 313 0.59 -10.25 -35.54
CA VAL A 313 0.99 -11.21 -36.55
C VAL A 313 1.02 -10.49 -37.91
N VAL A 314 2.17 -10.51 -38.58
CA VAL A 314 2.41 -9.86 -39.89
C VAL A 314 3.06 -10.87 -40.83
N ASP A 315 2.53 -11.01 -42.04
CA ASP A 315 3.11 -11.84 -43.11
C ASP A 315 3.52 -13.26 -42.68
N GLY A 316 2.70 -13.90 -41.85
CA GLY A 316 3.02 -15.24 -41.35
C GLY A 316 4.18 -15.25 -40.34
N SER A 317 4.41 -14.16 -39.61
CA SER A 317 5.35 -14.08 -38.49
C SER A 317 4.70 -13.38 -37.29
N TRP A 318 4.97 -13.86 -36.08
CA TRP A 318 4.63 -13.13 -34.86
C TRP A 318 5.71 -12.08 -34.58
N VAL A 319 5.32 -10.84 -34.36
CA VAL A 319 6.22 -9.69 -34.15
C VAL A 319 5.81 -8.97 -32.86
N LEU A 320 6.74 -8.88 -31.92
CA LEU A 320 6.66 -8.07 -30.72
C LEU A 320 7.63 -6.91 -30.85
N ARG A 321 7.17 -5.67 -30.65
CA ARG A 321 7.99 -4.46 -30.72
C ARG A 321 7.73 -3.60 -29.49
N ALA A 322 8.79 -3.27 -28.76
CA ALA A 322 8.78 -2.30 -27.67
C ALA A 322 9.61 -1.07 -28.04
N ARG A 323 9.15 0.10 -27.63
CA ARG A 323 9.89 1.36 -27.65
C ARG A 323 9.90 1.92 -26.23
N LEU A 324 11.08 2.20 -25.69
CA LEU A 324 11.26 2.68 -24.33
C LEU A 324 12.08 3.98 -24.36
N PRO A 325 11.75 5.02 -23.57
CA PRO A 325 12.61 6.20 -23.45
C PRO A 325 13.95 5.80 -22.83
N ARG A 326 15.04 6.51 -23.13
CA ARG A 326 16.38 6.23 -22.58
C ARG A 326 16.59 6.68 -21.13
N CYS A 327 15.80 7.65 -20.68
CA CYS A 327 15.95 8.35 -19.40
C CYS A 327 14.64 8.35 -18.63
#